data_AF-B3SGQ9-F1
#
_entry.id   AF-B3SGQ9-F1
#
_cell.length_a   1.000
_cell.length_b   1.000
_cell.length_c   1.000
_cell.angle_alpha   90.00
_cell.angle_beta   90.00
_cell.angle_gamma   90.00
#
_symmetry.space_group_name_H-M   'P 1'
#
loop_
_entity.id
_entity.type
_entity.pdbx_description
1 polymer ?
#
loop_
_entity_poly.entity_id
_entity_poly.type
_entity_poly.pdbx_seq_one_letter_code
_entity_poly.pdbx_strand_id
1 'polypeptide(L)' 'SVVLVRGGRVKDLPGVRYHIVRGTLDAVGVKDRQQGRSKYGVKKPK' A
#
# COMPACT_ATOMS: atom_id res chain seq x y z
N SER A 1 15.30 -0.37 5.21
CA SER A 1 14.27 0.16 4.30
C SER A 1 13.34 1.08 5.06
N VAL A 2 13.00 2.23 4.49
CA VAL A 2 12.12 3.25 5.07
C VAL A 2 10.79 3.23 4.34
N VAL A 3 9.69 3.23 5.10
CA VAL A 3 8.32 3.14 4.55
C VAL A 3 7.42 4.19 5.17
N LEU A 4 6.45 4.66 4.39
CA LEU A 4 5.41 5.55 4.87
C LEU A 4 4.24 4.73 5.42
N VAL A 5 3.78 5.06 6.62
CA VAL A 5 2.71 4.37 7.31
C VAL A 5 1.47 5.26 7.38
N ARG A 6 0.29 4.69 7.14
CA ARG A 6 -1.01 5.35 7.36
C ARG A 6 -1.85 4.62 8.39
N GLY A 7 -2.75 5.36 9.04
CA GLY A 7 -3.72 4.79 9.97
C GLY A 7 -4.67 3.80 9.30
N GLY A 8 -5.03 2.75 10.04
CA GLY A 8 -6.05 1.78 9.65
C GLY A 8 -5.78 0.42 10.27
N ARG A 9 -6.74 -0.06 11.06
CA ARG A 9 -6.64 -1.35 11.74
C ARG A 9 -7.04 -2.48 10.81
N VAL A 10 -6.22 -3.54 10.77
CA VAL A 10 -6.62 -4.83 10.20
C VAL A 10 -7.49 -5.52 11.24
N LYS A 11 -8.76 -5.77 10.91
CA LYS A 11 -9.71 -6.36 11.85
C LYS A 11 -9.34 -7.79 12.24
N ASP A 12 -8.74 -8.51 11.31
CA ASP A 12 -8.43 -9.94 11.44
C ASP A 12 -7.25 -10.21 12.39
N LEU A 13 -6.40 -9.21 12.66
CA LEU A 13 -5.17 -9.39 13.43
C LEU A 13 -5.14 -8.48 14.67
N PRO A 14 -5.02 -9.04 15.89
CA PRO A 14 -4.78 -8.23 17.08
C PRO A 14 -3.39 -7.59 17.02
N GLY A 15 -3.31 -6.29 17.32
CA GLY A 15 -2.05 -5.54 17.35
C GLY A 15 -1.67 -4.84 16.03
N VAL A 16 -2.27 -5.21 14.89
CA VAL A 16 -1.98 -4.57 13.59
C VAL A 16 -2.91 -3.38 13.33
N ARG A 17 -2.42 -2.18 13.68
CA ARG A 17 -3.21 -0.93 13.67
C ARG A 17 -2.93 0.01 12.49
N TYR A 18 -1.99 -0.36 11.63
CA TYR A 18 -1.51 0.51 10.56
C TYR A 18 -1.30 -0.24 9.24
N HIS A 19 -1.31 0.51 8.14
CA HIS A 19 -1.00 0.01 6.81
C HIS A 19 0.18 0.76 6.20
N ILE A 20 0.98 0.06 5.42
CA ILE A 20 2.04 0.65 4.60
C ILE A 20 1.42 1.29 3.37
N VAL A 21 1.84 2.52 3.05
CA VAL A 21 1.54 3.17 1.77
C VAL A 21 2.45 2.56 0.70
N ARG A 22 1.86 2.08 -0.39
CA ARG A 22 2.59 1.45 -1.51
C ARG A 22 2.83 2.45 -2.63
N GLY A 23 3.92 2.27 -3.37
CA GLY A 23 4.34 3.14 -4.45
C GLY A 23 5.09 4.40 -3.99
N THR A 24 5.54 4.45 -2.74
CA THR A 24 6.31 5.55 -2.16
C THR A 24 7.49 5.01 -1.34
N LEU A 25 8.58 5.77 -1.28
CA LEU A 25 9.86 5.37 -0.65
C LEU A 25 10.28 3.97 -1.15
N ASP A 26 10.73 3.09 -0.26
CA ASP A 26 11.23 1.76 -0.62
C ASP A 26 10.09 0.75 -0.91
N ALA A 27 8.82 1.13 -0.69
CA ALA A 27 7.68 0.23 -0.85
C ALA A 27 7.15 0.26 -2.29
N VAL A 28 7.55 -0.72 -3.11
CA VAL A 28 7.15 -0.83 -4.53
C VAL A 28 5.64 -1.11 -4.70
N GLY A 29 5.06 -0.58 -5.77
CA GLY A 29 3.68 -0.86 -6.17
C GLY A 29 3.43 -2.33 -6.54
N VAL A 30 2.17 -2.74 -6.58
CA VAL A 30 1.79 -4.11 -6.97
C VAL A 30 1.81 -4.25 -8.49
N LYS A 31 2.47 -5.29 -9.02
CA LYS A 31 2.48 -5.55 -10.48
C LYS A 31 1.09 -5.89 -11.01
N ASP A 32 0.79 -5.47 -12.23
CA ASP A 32 -0.42 -5.79 -13.00
C ASP A 32 -1.76 -5.45 -12.34
N ARG A 33 -1.75 -4.55 -11.36
CA ARG A 33 -2.99 -4.11 -10.71
C ARG A 33 -3.74 -3.16 -11.65
N GLN A 34 -4.86 -3.62 -12.21
CA GLN A 34 -5.69 -2.79 -13.10
C GLN A 34 -6.72 -1.93 -12.35
N GLN A 35 -7.23 -2.39 -11.20
CA GLN A 35 -8.26 -1.72 -10.40
C GLN A 35 -7.77 -1.35 -8.99
N GLY A 36 -8.25 -0.23 -8.45
CA GLY A 36 -7.84 0.26 -7.12
C GLY A 36 -6.37 0.70 -7.06
N ARG A 37 -5.81 1.12 -8.21
CA ARG A 37 -4.39 1.41 -8.42
C ARG A 37 -3.81 2.45 -7.46
N SER A 38 -4.60 3.46 -7.09
CA SER A 38 -4.20 4.52 -6.16
C SER A 38 -3.87 3.98 -4.77
N LYS A 39 -4.51 2.90 -4.32
CA LYS A 39 -4.23 2.28 -3.01
C LYS A 39 -2.94 1.46 -3.01
N TYR A 40 -2.58 0.89 -4.17
CA TYR A 40 -1.49 -0.05 -4.31
C TYR A 40 -0.27 0.54 -5.04
N GLY A 41 -0.25 1.85 -5.27
CA GLY A 41 0.92 2.54 -5.81
C GLY A 41 1.20 2.24 -7.28
N VAL A 42 0.16 2.08 -8.10
CA VAL A 42 0.29 1.67 -9.51
C VAL A 42 -0.15 2.81 -10.43
N LYS A 43 0.62 3.11 -11.47
CA LYS A 43 0.27 4.13 -12.47
C LYS A 43 -0.72 3.56 -13.49
N LYS A 44 -1.48 4.45 -14.16
CA LYS A 44 -2.31 4.04 -15.30
C LYS A 44 -1.37 3.57 -16.43
N PRO A 45 -1.52 2.33 -16.94
CA PRO A 45 -0.80 1.91 -18.13
C PRO A 45 -1.22 2.82 -19.30
N LYS A 46 -0.26 3.15 -20.17
CA LYS A 46 -0.50 3.97 -21.36
C LYS A 46 -1.30 3.19 -22.38
#